data_AF-A0A653BQ30-F1
#
_entry.id   AF-A0A653BQ30-F1
#
_cell.length_a   1.000
_cell.length_b   1.000
_cell.length_c   1.000
_cell.angle_alpha   90.00
_cell.angle_beta   90.00
_cell.angle_gamma   90.00
#
_symmetry.space_group_name_H-M   'P 1'
#
loop_
_entity.id
_entity.type
_entity.pdbx_description
1 polymer ?
#
loop_
_entity_poly.entity_id
_entity_poly.type
_entity_poly.pdbx_seq_one_letter_code
_entity_poly.pdbx_strand_id
1 'polypeptide(L)'
;MEEGFVKGQSDNLPKIDIYTVMEFFSTNSSYTSAEIKGVKLWKAGRESYREDAIGYVQVKREGTKCIVKCRVTPEHKVKSKPYHCTLVCDENDESIESVSCHDCAAKQGGCKDSASFLIWLFKKSVF
;
A
#
# COMPACT_ATOMS: atom_id res chain seq x y z
N MET A 1 -16.06 5.76 -7.63
CA MET A 1 -15.59 6.15 -6.30
C MET A 1 -16.54 5.49 -5.32
N GLU A 2 -16.04 4.83 -4.28
CA GLU A 2 -16.91 4.20 -3.28
C GLU A 2 -17.57 5.26 -2.38
N GLU A 3 -18.71 4.93 -1.78
CA GLU A 3 -19.44 5.87 -0.91
C GLU A 3 -18.58 6.31 0.28
N GLY A 4 -18.55 7.63 0.55
CA GLY A 4 -17.72 8.22 1.60
C GLY A 4 -16.24 8.33 1.28
N PHE A 5 -15.77 7.83 0.12
CA PHE A 5 -14.41 8.04 -0.35
C PHE A 5 -14.31 9.29 -1.21
N VAL A 6 -13.18 9.98 -1.11
CA VAL A 6 -12.75 11.07 -2.00
C VAL A 6 -11.56 10.63 -2.83
N LYS A 7 -11.27 11.33 -3.94
CA LYS A 7 -10.09 11.05 -4.77
C LYS A 7 -8.82 11.35 -3.95
N GLY A 8 -7.85 10.44 -3.97
CA GLY A 8 -6.54 10.66 -3.38
C GLY A 8 -5.74 11.71 -4.17
N GLN A 9 -5.21 12.70 -3.47
CA GLN A 9 -4.39 13.81 -3.96
C GLN A 9 -3.26 14.07 -2.96
N SER A 10 -2.14 14.66 -3.40
CA SER A 10 -0.97 14.86 -2.53
C SER A 10 -1.31 15.58 -1.21
N ASP A 11 -2.30 16.49 -1.21
CA ASP A 11 -2.72 17.24 -0.03
C ASP A 11 -3.63 16.47 0.94
N ASN A 12 -4.19 15.33 0.55
CA ASN A 12 -5.20 14.62 1.35
C ASN A 12 -4.84 13.17 1.71
N LEU A 13 -3.67 12.69 1.27
CA LEU A 13 -3.12 11.39 1.67
C LEU A 13 -2.68 11.44 3.14
N PRO A 14 -2.75 10.32 3.88
CA PRO A 14 -2.26 10.26 5.25
C PRO A 14 -0.75 10.49 5.27
N LYS A 15 -0.26 11.14 6.32
CA LYS A 15 1.17 11.25 6.56
C LYS A 15 1.69 9.88 7.03
N ILE A 16 2.66 9.34 6.32
CA ILE A 16 3.32 8.09 6.69
C ILE A 16 4.80 8.36 6.79
N ASP A 17 5.38 8.04 7.94
CA ASP A 17 6.80 8.19 8.20
C ASP A 17 7.58 6.89 7.88
N ILE A 18 8.87 7.03 7.59
CA ILE A 18 9.75 5.89 7.29
C ILE A 18 9.87 4.93 8.48
N TYR A 19 9.86 5.43 9.71
CA TYR A 19 9.90 4.62 10.93
C TYR A 19 8.64 3.76 11.04
N THR A 20 7.45 4.32 10.78
CA THR A 20 6.19 3.56 10.74
C THR A 20 6.21 2.46 9.69
N VAL A 21 6.76 2.75 8.50
CA VAL A 21 6.92 1.74 7.44
C VAL A 21 7.87 0.62 7.86
N MET A 22 9.01 0.97 8.46
CA MET A 22 9.99 0.00 8.94
C MET A 22 9.44 -0.87 10.07
N GLU A 23 8.71 -0.26 11.01
CA GLU A 23 8.04 -0.95 12.11
C GLU A 23 6.99 -1.94 11.57
N PHE A 24 6.13 -1.49 10.65
CA PHE A 24 5.12 -2.36 10.04
C PHE A 24 5.74 -3.57 9.36
N PHE A 25 6.80 -3.38 8.56
CA PHE A 25 7.47 -4.50 7.90
C PHE A 25 8.24 -5.42 8.86
N SER A 26 8.66 -4.92 10.02
CA SER A 26 9.43 -5.69 11.02
C SER A 26 8.54 -6.46 11.99
N THR A 27 7.32 -5.99 12.24
CA THR A 27 6.38 -6.64 13.16
C THR A 27 5.40 -7.57 12.45
N ASN A 28 5.16 -7.36 11.15
CA ASN A 28 4.20 -8.14 10.40
C ASN A 28 4.82 -9.46 9.87
N SER A 29 4.33 -10.58 10.39
CA SER A 29 4.76 -11.95 10.04
C SER A 29 4.68 -12.25 8.54
N SER A 30 3.78 -11.59 7.81
CA SER A 30 3.61 -11.75 6.36
C SER A 30 4.76 -11.15 5.54
N TYR A 31 5.56 -10.25 6.12
CA TYR A 31 6.70 -9.61 5.48
C TYR A 31 8.04 -9.97 6.12
N THR A 32 8.03 -10.54 7.32
CA THR A 32 9.23 -10.96 8.07
C THR A 32 9.68 -12.40 7.83
N SER A 33 8.92 -13.23 7.09
CA SER A 33 9.38 -14.59 6.74
C SER A 33 10.71 -14.53 5.96
N ALA A 34 11.65 -15.41 6.32
CA ALA A 34 13.01 -15.43 5.75
C ALA A 34 13.03 -15.61 4.22
N GLU A 35 12.01 -16.25 3.64
CA GLU A 35 11.84 -16.44 2.19
C GLU A 35 11.39 -15.17 1.45
N ILE A 36 10.90 -14.18 2.19
CA ILE A 36 10.27 -12.94 1.68
C ILE A 36 11.16 -11.72 1.96
N LYS A 37 11.97 -11.79 3.03
CA LYS A 37 12.92 -10.74 3.44
C LYS A 37 13.85 -10.36 2.28
N GLY A 38 13.89 -9.08 1.96
CA GLY A 38 14.80 -8.50 0.95
C GLY A 38 14.27 -8.53 -0.48
N VAL A 39 13.85 -9.68 -1.03
CA VAL A 39 13.54 -9.78 -2.47
C VAL A 39 12.23 -9.08 -2.85
N LYS A 40 11.16 -9.24 -2.05
CA LYS A 40 9.88 -8.56 -2.34
C LYS A 40 9.96 -7.06 -2.08
N LEU A 41 10.67 -6.64 -1.03
CA LEU A 41 10.89 -5.23 -0.72
C LEU A 41 11.78 -4.56 -1.78
N TRP A 42 12.81 -5.25 -2.26
CA TRP A 42 13.68 -4.79 -3.34
C TRP A 42 12.94 -4.66 -4.68
N LYS A 43 12.10 -5.64 -5.03
CA LYS A 43 11.26 -5.58 -6.23
C LYS A 43 10.18 -4.49 -6.14
N ALA A 44 9.52 -4.37 -4.99
CA ALA A 44 8.61 -3.26 -4.70
C ALA A 44 9.36 -1.92 -4.73
N GLY A 45 10.65 -1.93 -4.37
CA GLY A 45 11.63 -0.85 -4.41
C GLY A 45 11.91 -0.24 -5.79
N ARG A 46 11.53 -0.89 -6.89
CA ARG A 46 11.76 -0.37 -8.24
C ARG A 46 10.81 0.79 -8.52
N GLU A 47 11.35 1.99 -8.54
CA GLU A 47 10.63 3.26 -8.75
C GLU A 47 9.80 3.24 -10.03
N SER A 48 10.39 2.78 -11.13
CA SER A 48 9.71 2.68 -12.44
C SER A 48 8.49 1.76 -12.44
N TYR A 49 8.45 0.75 -11.56
CA TYR A 49 7.27 -0.12 -11.42
C TYR A 49 6.17 0.55 -10.60
N ARG A 50 6.53 1.26 -9.53
CA ARG A 50 5.56 1.85 -8.59
C ARG A 50 4.73 2.98 -9.20
N GLU A 51 5.34 3.84 -10.01
CA GLU A 51 4.61 4.97 -10.61
C GLU A 51 3.66 4.54 -11.73
N ASP A 52 4.02 3.52 -12.51
CA ASP A 52 3.15 2.98 -13.58
C ASP A 52 2.09 2.00 -13.03
N ALA A 53 2.40 1.29 -11.95
CA ALA A 53 1.50 0.28 -11.39
C ALA A 53 0.37 0.86 -10.54
N ILE A 54 0.61 1.90 -9.74
CA ILE A 54 -0.42 2.48 -8.88
C ILE A 54 -1.28 3.47 -9.69
N GLY A 55 -2.50 3.06 -9.99
CA GLY A 55 -3.48 3.85 -10.72
C GLY A 55 -4.35 4.71 -9.79
N TYR A 56 -5.67 4.57 -9.93
CA TYR A 56 -6.63 5.37 -9.17
C TYR A 56 -6.54 5.09 -7.65
N VAL A 57 -6.41 6.16 -6.87
CA VAL A 57 -6.38 6.16 -5.40
C VAL A 57 -7.59 6.91 -4.85
N GLN A 58 -8.15 6.40 -3.76
CA GLN A 58 -9.23 7.03 -3.02
C GLN A 58 -9.00 6.92 -1.51
N VAL A 59 -9.44 7.93 -0.78
CA VAL A 59 -9.20 8.10 0.66
C VAL A 59 -10.53 8.29 1.37
N LYS A 60 -10.69 7.69 2.54
CA LYS A 60 -11.81 7.92 3.46
C LYS A 60 -11.26 8.04 4.88
N ARG A 61 -11.78 8.98 5.65
CA ARG A 61 -11.45 9.13 7.08
C ARG A 61 -12.66 8.76 7.93
N GLU A 62 -12.43 7.95 8.96
CA GLU A 62 -13.44 7.52 9.94
C GLU A 62 -12.85 7.66 11.35
N GLY A 63 -13.13 8.79 12.01
CA GLY A 63 -12.51 9.12 13.29
C GLY A 63 -11.01 9.39 13.13
N THR A 64 -10.17 8.66 13.87
CA THR A 64 -8.70 8.69 13.76
C THR A 64 -8.18 7.83 12.61
N LYS A 65 -9.03 6.99 12.01
CA LYS A 65 -8.60 6.04 10.97
C LYS A 65 -8.67 6.67 9.59
N CYS A 66 -7.61 6.47 8.82
CA CYS A 66 -7.56 6.80 7.40
C CYS A 66 -7.46 5.51 6.57
N ILE A 67 -8.42 5.34 5.67
CA ILE A 67 -8.56 4.20 4.77
C ILE A 67 -8.19 4.65 3.37
N VAL A 68 -7.10 4.12 2.84
CA VAL A 68 -6.63 4.41 1.48
C VAL A 68 -6.80 3.16 0.63
N LYS A 69 -7.50 3.29 -0.50
CA LYS A 69 -7.66 2.21 -1.48
C LYS A 69 -7.03 2.62 -2.79
N CYS A 70 -6.40 1.66 -3.47
CA CYS A 70 -5.84 1.89 -4.80
C CYS A 70 -6.12 0.76 -5.77
N ARG A 71 -5.98 1.07 -7.06
CA ARG A 71 -5.89 0.09 -8.14
C ARG A 71 -4.43 -0.12 -8.51
N VAL A 72 -3.99 -1.38 -8.56
CA VAL A 72 -2.63 -1.78 -8.92
C VAL A 72 -2.66 -2.57 -10.22
N THR A 73 -1.89 -2.15 -11.21
CA THR A 73 -1.69 -2.86 -12.47
C THR A 73 -0.55 -3.88 -12.28
N PRO A 74 -0.81 -5.19 -12.36
CA PRO A 74 0.24 -6.20 -12.21
C PRO A 74 1.22 -6.18 -13.39
N GLU A 75 2.50 -6.40 -13.11
CA GLU A 75 3.62 -6.38 -14.08
C GLU A 75 3.43 -7.31 -15.28
N HIS A 76 2.81 -8.47 -15.05
CA HIS A 76 2.53 -9.45 -16.09
C HIS A 76 1.26 -9.04 -16.84
N LYS A 77 1.41 -8.08 -17.77
CA LYS A 77 0.37 -7.50 -18.67
C LYS A 77 -0.28 -8.52 -19.63
N VAL A 78 -0.69 -9.69 -19.15
CA VAL A 78 -1.14 -10.80 -20.01
C VAL A 78 -2.65 -10.77 -20.29
N LYS A 79 -3.49 -10.02 -19.53
CA LYS A 79 -4.87 -9.57 -19.87
C LYS A 79 -5.77 -9.12 -18.67
N SER A 80 -5.30 -9.09 -17.43
CA SER A 80 -6.20 -9.12 -16.27
C SER A 80 -6.50 -7.77 -15.62
N LYS A 81 -7.74 -7.65 -15.12
CA LYS A 81 -8.30 -6.55 -14.32
C LYS A 81 -7.28 -6.02 -13.27
N PRO A 82 -7.30 -4.71 -12.96
CA PRO A 82 -6.45 -4.16 -11.91
C PRO A 82 -6.76 -4.83 -10.56
N TYR A 83 -5.72 -5.05 -9.77
CA TYR A 83 -5.85 -5.52 -8.39
C TYR A 83 -6.22 -4.36 -7.48
N HIS A 84 -6.91 -4.64 -6.39
CA HIS A 84 -7.29 -3.66 -5.38
C HIS A 84 -6.45 -3.89 -4.14
N CYS A 85 -5.86 -2.81 -3.64
CA CYS A 85 -5.23 -2.80 -2.33
C CYS A 85 -5.96 -1.83 -1.41
N THR A 86 -5.99 -2.19 -0.13
CA THR A 86 -6.47 -1.33 0.96
C THR A 86 -5.35 -1.18 1.98
N LEU A 87 -5.12 0.05 2.42
CA LEU A 87 -4.30 0.39 3.56
C LEU A 87 -5.18 1.08 4.59
N VAL A 88 -5.00 0.72 5.85
CA VAL A 88 -5.62 1.38 6.99
C VAL A 88 -4.52 1.82 7.94
N CYS A 89 -4.51 3.10 8.27
CA CYS A 89 -3.61 3.68 9.26
C CYS A 89 -4.41 4.51 10.28
N ASP A 90 -3.87 4.63 11.48
CA ASP A 90 -4.35 5.56 12.48
C ASP A 90 -3.53 6.86 12.37
N GLU A 91 -4.20 7.98 12.05
CA GLU A 91 -3.56 9.29 11.89
C GLU A 91 -3.21 9.94 13.25
N ASN A 92 -3.76 9.46 14.38
CA ASN A 92 -3.44 9.95 15.72
C ASN A 92 -2.25 9.21 16.33
N ASP A 93 -2.22 7.88 16.20
CA ASP A 93 -1.08 7.04 16.66
C ASP A 93 0.06 6.96 15.63
N GLU A 94 -0.07 7.63 14.48
CA GLU A 94 0.88 7.60 13.35
C GLU A 94 1.34 6.18 12.97
N SER A 95 0.39 5.23 12.98
CA SER A 95 0.66 3.79 12.85
C SER A 95 -0.10 3.14 11.69
N ILE A 96 0.49 2.12 11.06
CA ILE A 96 -0.15 1.35 10.00
C ILE A 96 -0.82 0.12 10.62
N GLU A 97 -2.15 0.06 10.59
CA GLU A 97 -2.89 -1.09 11.11
C GLU A 97 -2.84 -2.27 10.15
N SER A 98 -3.04 -2.03 8.85
CA SER A 98 -3.06 -3.09 7.85
C SER A 98 -2.79 -2.63 6.43
N VAL A 99 -2.24 -3.54 5.62
CA VAL A 99 -2.11 -3.39 4.17
C VAL A 99 -2.46 -4.72 3.50
N SER A 100 -3.51 -4.72 2.67
CA SER A 100 -4.06 -5.93 2.07
C SER A 100 -4.23 -5.77 0.57
N CYS A 101 -3.94 -6.84 -0.19
CA CYS A 101 -4.29 -6.96 -1.61
C CYS A 101 -5.38 -8.00 -1.76
N HIS A 102 -6.44 -7.68 -2.50
CA HIS A 102 -7.66 -8.49 -2.55
C HIS A 102 -7.70 -9.46 -3.72
N ASP A 103 -6.98 -9.15 -4.79
CA ASP A 103 -7.10 -9.84 -6.07
C ASP A 103 -5.89 -10.73 -6.43
N CYS A 104 -4.85 -10.76 -5.58
CA CYS A 104 -3.66 -11.57 -5.83
C CYS A 104 -3.76 -12.97 -5.20
N ALA A 105 -3.17 -13.96 -5.86
CA ALA A 105 -3.09 -15.33 -5.34
C ALA A 105 -2.30 -15.42 -4.01
N ALA A 106 -1.40 -14.46 -3.78
CA ALA A 106 -0.57 -14.34 -2.57
C ALA A 106 -1.18 -13.43 -1.49
N LYS A 107 -2.51 -13.20 -1.50
CA LYS A 107 -3.20 -12.26 -0.58
C LYS A 107 -2.97 -12.54 0.91
N GLN A 108 -2.69 -13.78 1.28
CA GLN A 108 -2.48 -14.20 2.68
C GLN A 108 -1.06 -13.98 3.21
N GLY A 109 -0.08 -13.61 2.37
CA GLY A 109 1.34 -13.66 2.75
C GLY A 109 2.19 -12.49 2.28
N GLY A 110 1.66 -11.26 2.34
CA GLY A 110 2.41 -10.05 2.01
C GLY A 110 2.86 -10.05 0.54
N CYS A 111 1.95 -9.66 -0.35
CA CYS A 111 2.23 -9.66 -1.78
C CYS A 111 3.10 -8.46 -2.21
N LYS A 112 3.70 -8.55 -3.41
CA LYS A 112 4.49 -7.45 -3.98
C LYS A 112 3.65 -6.17 -4.09
N ASP A 113 2.38 -6.30 -4.44
CA ASP A 113 1.50 -5.18 -4.74
C ASP A 113 1.12 -4.39 -3.49
N SER A 114 0.82 -5.07 -2.38
CA SER A 114 0.55 -4.43 -1.08
C SER A 114 1.80 -3.72 -0.53
N ALA A 115 2.97 -4.34 -0.63
CA ALA A 115 4.23 -3.69 -0.26
C ALA A 115 4.55 -2.48 -1.15
N SER A 116 4.34 -2.60 -2.46
CA SER A 116 4.55 -1.51 -3.42
C SER A 116 3.64 -0.33 -3.15
N PHE A 117 2.38 -0.60 -2.80
CA PHE A 117 1.40 0.42 -2.44
C PHE A 117 1.80 1.17 -1.15
N LEU A 118 2.21 0.47 -0.09
CA LEU A 118 2.66 1.13 1.14
C LEU A 118 3.86 2.05 0.88
N ILE A 119 4.87 1.58 0.12
CA ILE A 119 6.05 2.41 -0.16
C ILE A 119 5.71 3.58 -1.09
N TRP A 120 4.78 3.39 -2.03
CA TRP A 120 4.27 4.47 -2.87
C TRP A 120 3.60 5.55 -2.02
N LEU A 121 2.77 5.15 -1.04
CA LEU A 121 2.06 6.07 -0.17
C LEU A 121 3.05 6.89 0.68
N PHE A 122 4.00 6.22 1.34
CA PHE A 122 5.11 6.87 2.04
C PHE A 122 5.81 7.93 1.17
N LYS A 123 6.19 7.58 -0.07
CA LYS A 123 6.85 8.53 -0.98
C LYS A 123 5.97 9.73 -1.35
N LYS A 124 4.66 9.53 -1.46
CA LYS A 124 3.70 10.61 -1.78
C LYS A 124 3.38 11.50 -0.58
N SER A 125 3.52 11.00 0.64
CA SER A 125 3.25 11.76 1.87
C SER A 125 4.40 12.69 2.29
N VAL A 126 5.58 12.55 1.68
CA VAL A 126 6.78 13.35 1.98
C VAL A 126 6.85 14.66 1.15
N PHE A 127 5.93 14.88 0.20
CA PHE A 127 5.93 16.04 -0.71
C PHE A 127 4.60 16.79 -0.74
#